data_AF-A0A8H5ZAG2-F1
#
_entry.id   AF-A0A8H5ZAG2-F1
#
_cell.length_a   1.000
_cell.length_b   1.000
_cell.length_c   1.000
_cell.angle_alpha   90.00
_cell.angle_beta   90.00
_cell.angle_gamma   90.00
#
_symmetry.space_group_name_H-M   'P 1'
#
loop_
_entity.id
_entity.type
_entity.pdbx_description
1 polymer ?
#
loop_
_entity_poly.entity_id
_entity_poly.type
_entity_poly.pdbx_seq_one_letter_code
_entity_poly.pdbx_strand_id
1 'polypeptide(L)'
;MALLDRVPGNLNLYIGGIFTLRRREALEQANITHVLSVLRTPLDDALFAPFKHMVVEVDDVDDENLLQHFPATNRFIRDGLDAGGGVLVHW
;
A
#
# COMPACT_ATOMS: atom_id res chain seq x y z
N MET A 1 7.89 15.88 10.81
CA MET A 1 7.71 14.42 10.96
C MET A 1 7.02 13.93 9.70
N ALA A 2 7.71 13.14 8.88
CA ALA A 2 7.07 12.58 7.70
C ALA A 2 5.98 11.61 8.17
N LEU A 3 4.74 11.87 7.76
CA LEU A 3 3.55 11.09 8.14
C LEU A 3 3.30 9.91 7.19
N LEU A 4 4.15 9.79 6.18
CA LEU A 4 4.17 8.79 5.12
C LEU A 4 5.64 8.46 4.87
N ASP A 5 6.05 7.22 5.09
CA ASP A 5 7.46 6.84 5.00
C ASP A 5 7.79 6.39 3.58
N ARG A 6 8.55 7.22 2.85
CA ARG A 6 9.03 6.87 1.51
C ARG A 6 10.18 5.88 1.61
N VAL A 7 10.08 4.78 0.88
CA VAL A 7 11.17 3.81 0.76
C VAL A 7 12.37 4.49 0.09
N PRO A 8 13.61 4.35 0.62
CA PRO A 8 14.79 4.95 0.02
C PRO A 8 14.95 4.59 -1.47
N GLY A 9 15.25 5.58 -2.30
CA GLY A 9 15.44 5.40 -3.74
C GLY A 9 14.72 6.45 -4.59
N ASN A 10 14.54 6.14 -5.86
CA ASN A 10 13.89 7.01 -6.86
C ASN A 10 12.42 6.67 -7.11
N LEU A 11 11.86 5.65 -6.45
CA LEU A 11 10.48 5.22 -6.63
C LEU A 11 9.52 5.99 -5.72
N ASN A 12 8.29 6.20 -6.19
CA ASN A 12 7.18 6.68 -5.37
C ASN A 12 6.54 5.52 -4.60
N LEU A 13 7.36 4.82 -3.81
CA LEU A 13 6.95 3.69 -2.98
C LEU A 13 6.98 4.10 -1.52
N TYR A 14 5.91 3.82 -0.80
CA TYR A 14 5.70 4.24 0.57
C TYR A 14 5.23 3.07 1.43
N ILE A 15 5.55 3.14 2.71
CA ILE A 15 5.10 2.20 3.74
C ILE A 15 4.42 2.94 4.90
N GLY A 16 3.52 2.25 5.60
CA GLY A 16 2.89 2.78 6.82
C GLY A 16 1.85 1.81 7.39
N GLY A 17 1.23 2.16 8.51
CA GLY A 17 0.09 1.39 9.05
C GLY A 17 -1.26 1.87 8.51
N ILE A 18 -2.34 1.15 8.83
CA ILE A 18 -3.72 1.44 8.39
C ILE A 18 -4.18 2.90 8.63
N PHE A 19 -3.70 3.56 9.69
CA PHE A 19 -4.06 4.95 9.98
C PHE A 19 -3.50 5.97 8.98
N THR A 20 -2.51 5.59 8.17
CA THR A 20 -1.97 6.41 7.08
C THR A 20 -3.04 6.75 6.05
N LEU A 21 -4.02 5.86 5.82
CA LEU A 21 -5.14 6.09 4.89
C LEU A 21 -6.05 7.25 5.29
N ARG A 22 -6.03 7.66 6.57
CA ARG A 22 -6.80 8.81 7.05
C ARG A 22 -6.15 10.15 6.68
N ARG A 23 -4.92 10.14 6.17
CA ARG A 23 -4.15 11.35 5.85
C ARG A 23 -4.28 11.74 4.39
N ARG A 24 -5.50 12.12 3.98
CA ARG A 24 -5.83 12.43 2.56
C ARG A 24 -4.85 13.40 1.92
N GLU A 25 -4.53 14.52 2.57
CA GLU A 25 -3.58 15.52 2.03
C GLU A 25 -2.17 14.95 1.78
N ALA A 26 -1.66 14.10 2.67
CA ALA A 26 -0.33 13.51 2.51
C ALA A 26 -0.31 12.48 1.37
N LEU A 27 -1.40 11.71 1.21
CA LEU A 27 -1.55 10.75 0.11
C LEU A 27 -1.67 11.47 -1.24
N GLU A 28 -2.40 12.59 -1.29
CA GLU A 28 -2.51 13.45 -2.47
C GLU A 28 -1.17 14.08 -2.85
N GLN A 29 -0.44 14.66 -1.89
CA GLN A 29 0.89 15.23 -2.12
C GLN A 29 1.91 14.20 -2.61
N ALA A 30 1.79 12.96 -2.15
CA ALA A 30 2.62 11.83 -2.58
C ALA A 30 2.16 11.18 -3.90
N ASN A 31 1.08 11.70 -4.51
CA ASN A 31 0.44 11.16 -5.71
C ASN A 31 0.09 9.66 -5.57
N ILE A 32 -0.39 9.23 -4.40
CA ILE A 32 -0.77 7.83 -4.18
C ILE A 32 -1.98 7.50 -5.06
N THR A 33 -1.83 6.50 -5.92
CA THR A 33 -2.89 5.98 -6.80
C THR A 33 -3.21 4.51 -6.52
N HIS A 34 -2.26 3.78 -5.94
CA HIS A 34 -2.37 2.36 -5.62
C HIS A 34 -2.13 2.11 -4.13
N VAL A 35 -2.98 1.28 -3.53
CA VAL A 35 -2.85 0.85 -2.14
C VAL A 35 -2.80 -0.67 -2.10
N LEU A 36 -1.76 -1.21 -1.48
CA LEU A 36 -1.61 -2.63 -1.18
C LEU A 36 -1.76 -2.83 0.34
N SER A 37 -2.81 -3.52 0.74
CA SER A 37 -3.08 -3.93 2.11
C SER A 37 -2.54 -5.35 2.34
N VAL A 38 -1.67 -5.53 3.33
CA VAL A 38 -1.14 -6.83 3.76
C VAL A 38 -1.55 -7.06 5.21
N LEU A 39 -2.82 -7.40 5.42
CA LEU A 39 -3.41 -7.62 6.72
C LEU A 39 -4.76 -8.36 6.58
N ARG A 40 -5.19 -9.01 7.66
CA ARG A 40 -6.51 -9.63 7.77
C ARG A 40 -7.37 -8.85 8.79
N THR A 41 -8.17 -7.91 8.30
CA THR A 41 -9.15 -7.15 9.12
C THR A 41 -10.31 -6.66 8.25
N PRO A 42 -11.49 -6.38 8.82
CA PRO A 42 -12.52 -5.62 8.12
C PRO A 42 -11.99 -4.26 7.69
N LEU A 43 -12.09 -3.97 6.39
CA LEU A 43 -11.68 -2.70 5.79
C LEU A 43 -12.91 -1.81 5.53
N ASP A 44 -12.72 -0.50 5.69
CA ASP A 44 -13.72 0.50 5.32
C ASP A 44 -13.52 0.90 3.85
N ASP A 45 -14.35 0.38 2.96
CA ASP A 45 -14.28 0.62 1.51
C ASP A 45 -14.24 2.11 1.15
N ALA A 46 -14.83 3.00 1.96
CA ALA A 46 -14.79 4.44 1.73
C ALA A 46 -13.38 5.05 1.88
N LEU A 47 -12.51 4.43 2.67
CA LEU A 47 -11.10 4.84 2.77
C LEU A 47 -10.34 4.55 1.47
N PHE A 48 -10.70 3.45 0.79
CA PHE A 48 -9.99 2.94 -0.38
C PHE A 48 -10.57 3.37 -1.72
N ALA A 49 -11.82 3.87 -1.74
CA ALA A 49 -12.54 4.29 -2.94
C ALA A 49 -11.75 5.11 -3.99
N PRO A 50 -10.84 6.05 -3.64
CA PRO A 50 -10.09 6.81 -4.65
C PRO A 50 -8.86 6.08 -5.21
N PHE A 51 -8.51 4.90 -4.68
CA PHE A 51 -7.30 4.17 -5.04
C PHE A 51 -7.62 2.87 -5.75
N LYS A 52 -6.73 2.44 -6.64
CA LYS A 52 -6.70 1.03 -7.04
C LYS A 52 -6.18 0.23 -5.85
N HIS A 53 -6.96 -0.74 -5.39
CA HIS A 53 -6.73 -1.42 -4.11
C HIS A 53 -6.52 -2.92 -4.32
N MET A 54 -5.50 -3.47 -3.68
CA MET A 54 -5.24 -4.91 -3.58
C MET A 54 -5.11 -5.29 -2.11
N VAL A 55 -5.74 -6.40 -1.72
CA VAL A 55 -5.65 -6.97 -0.37
C VAL A 55 -4.99 -8.33 -0.44
N VAL A 56 -4.02 -8.55 0.45
CA VAL A 56 -3.44 -9.85 0.77
C VAL A 56 -3.82 -10.15 2.22
N GLU A 57 -4.76 -11.07 2.40
CA GLU A 57 -5.30 -11.42 3.72
C GLU A 57 -4.38 -12.40 4.45
N VAL A 58 -3.43 -11.86 5.21
CA VAL A 58 -2.47 -12.61 6.02
C VAL A 58 -2.43 -12.05 7.45
N ASP A 59 -2.14 -12.92 8.41
CA ASP A 59 -1.88 -12.53 9.79
C ASP A 59 -0.38 -12.22 10.01
N ASP A 60 -0.06 -11.42 11.02
CA ASP A 60 1.33 -11.15 11.42
C ASP A 60 1.85 -12.27 12.33
N VAL A 61 2.05 -13.45 11.73
CA VAL A 61 2.55 -14.66 12.37
C VAL A 61 3.66 -15.28 11.53
N ASP A 62 4.54 -16.06 12.16
CA ASP A 62 5.76 -16.57 11.54
C ASP A 62 5.53 -17.71 10.53
N ASP A 63 4.36 -18.35 10.57
CA ASP A 63 3.96 -19.45 9.68
C ASP A 63 3.10 -19.02 8.47
N GLU A 64 2.81 -17.72 8.31
CA GLU A 64 2.14 -17.21 7.12
C GLU A 64 3.06 -17.24 5.90
N ASN A 65 2.58 -17.84 4.80
CA ASN A 65 3.36 -17.98 3.57
C ASN A 65 3.28 -16.71 2.71
N LEU A 66 4.07 -15.69 3.05
CA LEU A 66 4.13 -14.44 2.30
C LEU A 66 4.74 -14.60 0.90
N LEU A 67 5.66 -15.56 0.72
CA LEU A 67 6.39 -15.76 -0.53
C LEU A 67 5.47 -16.06 -1.72
N GLN A 68 4.36 -16.78 -1.49
CA GLN A 68 3.39 -17.09 -2.54
C GLN A 68 2.74 -15.82 -3.14
N HIS A 69 2.69 -14.73 -2.38
CA HIS A 69 2.03 -13.47 -2.79
C HIS A 69 2.99 -12.51 -3.51
N PHE A 70 4.31 -12.74 -3.45
CA PHE A 70 5.30 -11.84 -4.06
C PHE A 70 5.08 -11.62 -5.56
N PRO A 71 4.79 -12.64 -6.40
CA PRO A 71 4.57 -12.41 -7.82
C PRO A 71 3.39 -11.48 -8.11
N ALA A 72 2.30 -11.56 -7.33
CA ALA A 72 1.11 -10.73 -7.52
C ALA A 72 1.32 -9.32 -6.98
N THR A 73 1.86 -9.19 -5.77
CA THR A 73 2.13 -7.90 -5.13
C THR A 73 3.20 -7.09 -5.87
N ASN A 74 4.28 -7.72 -6.34
CA ASN A 74 5.31 -7.05 -7.15
C ASN A 74 4.75 -6.52 -8.47
N ARG A 75 3.83 -7.26 -9.10
CA ARG A 75 3.14 -6.80 -10.31
C ARG A 75 2.26 -5.59 -10.01
N PHE A 76 1.46 -5.66 -8.96
CA PHE A 76 0.60 -4.55 -8.54
C PHE A 76 1.39 -3.28 -8.23
N ILE A 77 2.51 -3.41 -7.51
CA ILE A 77 3.42 -2.30 -7.22
C ILE A 77 4.00 -1.74 -8.53
N ARG A 78 4.45 -2.60 -9.43
CA ARG A 78 5.00 -2.17 -10.72
C ARG A 78 3.97 -1.44 -11.58
N ASP A 79 2.75 -1.96 -11.69
CA ASP A 79 1.68 -1.32 -12.45
C ASP A 79 1.39 0.10 -11.95
N GLY A 80 1.38 0.31 -10.62
CA GLY A 80 1.15 1.63 -10.04
C GLY A 80 2.27 2.62 -10.30
N LEU A 81 3.53 2.15 -10.23
CA LEU A 81 4.71 2.97 -10.52
C LEU A 81 4.82 3.29 -12.03
N ASP A 82 4.60 2.32 -12.91
CA ASP A 82 4.68 2.47 -14.37
C ASP A 82 3.57 3.39 -14.90
N ALA A 83 2.43 3.49 -14.21
CA ALA A 83 1.37 4.45 -14.49
C ALA A 83 1.71 5.89 -14.04
N GLY A 84 2.90 6.14 -13.48
CA GLY A 84 3.33 7.45 -12.97
C GLY A 84 2.78 7.79 -11.58
N GLY A 85 2.15 6.84 -10.91
CA GLY A 85 1.57 7.00 -9.57
C GLY A 85 2.52 6.64 -8.44
N GLY A 86 2.06 6.90 -7.22
CA GLY A 86 2.65 6.41 -5.99
C GLY A 86 1.91 5.18 -5.47
N VAL A 87 2.66 4.29 -4.81
CA VAL A 87 2.13 3.07 -4.20
C VAL A 87 2.36 3.11 -2.69
N LEU A 88 1.28 2.94 -1.92
CA LEU A 88 1.35 2.72 -0.48
C LEU A 88 1.17 1.24 -0.18
N VAL A 89 2.16 0.63 0.49
CA VAL A 89 2.03 -0.69 1.11
C VAL A 89 1.76 -0.49 2.60
N HIS A 90 0.70 -1.11 3.13
CA HIS A 90 0.39 -0.99 4.55
C HIS A 90 -0.07 -2.30 5.17
N TRP A 91 0.05 -2.34 6.50
CA TRP A 91 -0.46 -3.37 7.39
C TRP A 91 -1.45 -2.79 8.41
#